data_AF-A0A497ND16-F1
#
_entry.id   AF-A0A497ND16-F1
#
_cell.length_a   1.000
_cell.length_b   1.000
_cell.length_c   1.000
_cell.angle_alpha   90.00
_cell.angle_beta   90.00
_cell.angle_gamma   90.00
#
_symmetry.space_group_name_H-M   'P 1'
#
loop_
_entity.id
_entity.type
_entity.pdbx_description
1 polymer ?
#
loop_
_entity_poly.entity_id
_entity_poly.type
_entity_poly.pdbx_seq_one_letter_code
_entity_poly.pdbx_strand_id
1 'polypeptide(L)' 'MRVEVVVKGIVQGVGFRPFVYRIAAANHLFGYVRNRGDAGVEIVVEGVERYVQRFLKALN' A
#
# COMPACT_ATOMS: atom_id res chain seq x y z
N MET A 1 0.32 -6.92 -13.13
CA MET A 1 -0.42 -7.52 -12.00
C MET A 1 -0.93 -6.41 -11.12
N ARG A 2 -2.21 -6.45 -10.77
CA ARG A 2 -2.86 -5.48 -9.86
C ARG A 2 -3.27 -6.21 -8.58
N VAL A 3 -3.08 -5.56 -7.44
CA VAL A 3 -3.54 -6.06 -6.14
C VAL A 3 -4.21 -4.94 -5.36
N GLU A 4 -5.18 -5.33 -4.55
CA GLU A 4 -5.91 -4.44 -3.65
C GLU A 4 -5.78 -4.98 -2.24
N VAL A 5 -5.34 -4.13 -1.32
CA VAL A 5 -5.07 -4.47 0.08
C VAL A 5 -5.86 -3.54 0.98
N VAL A 6 -6.54 -4.12 1.98
CA VAL A 6 -7.19 -3.36 3.05
C VAL A 6 -6.45 -3.65 4.35
N VAL A 7 -5.84 -2.61 4.92
CA VAL A 7 -5.16 -2.69 6.21
C VAL A 7 -6.06 -2.08 7.28
N LYS A 8 -6.23 -2.80 8.39
CA LYS A 8 -7.02 -2.39 9.56
C LYS A 8 -6.11 -2.25 10.77
N GLY A 9 -6.52 -1.43 11.74
CA GLY A 9 -5.77 -1.17 12.98
C GLY A 9 -5.34 0.28 13.10
N ILE A 10 -4.22 0.53 13.79
CA ILE A 10 -3.66 1.87 13.99
C ILE A 10 -2.91 2.29 12.72
N VAL A 11 -3.67 2.72 11.70
CA VAL A 11 -3.12 3.08 10.36
C VAL A 11 -3.43 4.52 9.94
N GLN A 12 -4.28 5.23 10.67
CA GLN A 12 -4.60 6.64 10.41
C GLN A 12 -3.90 7.55 11.42
N GLY A 13 -3.44 8.73 10.99
CA GLY A 13 -2.74 9.69 11.85
C GLY A 13 -1.29 9.32 12.21
N VAL A 14 -0.78 8.17 11.77
CA VAL A 14 0.56 7.65 12.15
C VAL A 14 1.61 7.68 11.03
N GLY A 15 1.32 8.36 9.92
CA GLY A 15 2.25 8.41 8.77
C GLY A 15 2.24 7.15 7.89
N PHE A 16 1.20 6.31 7.98
CA PHE A 16 1.08 5.09 7.17
C PHE A 16 1.01 5.35 5.65
N ARG A 17 0.26 6.38 5.21
CA ARG A 17 0.19 6.73 3.78
C ARG A 17 1.56 7.12 3.18
N PRO A 18 2.36 8.02 3.81
CA PRO A 18 3.75 8.24 3.40
C PRO A 18 4.61 6.97 3.37
N PHE A 19 4.45 6.06 4.34
CA PHE A 19 5.16 4.77 4.35
C PHE A 19 4.82 3.93 3.11
N VAL A 20 3.53 3.72 2.83
CA VAL A 20 3.04 2.98 1.64
C VAL A 20 3.55 3.62 0.35
N TYR A 21 3.48 4.95 0.24
CA TYR A 21 3.97 5.67 -0.92
C TYR A 21 5.46 5.41 -1.18
N ARG A 22 6.31 5.48 -0.14
CA ARG A 22 7.76 5.26 -0.27
C ARG A 22 8.06 3.85 -0.78
N ILE A 23 7.43 2.82 -0.21
CA ILE A 23 7.70 1.43 -0.61
C ILE A 23 7.12 1.12 -2.01
N ALA A 24 6.00 1.73 -2.41
CA ALA A 24 5.46 1.58 -3.76
C ALA A 24 6.38 2.24 -4.81
N ALA A 25 6.84 3.47 -4.54
CA ALA A 25 7.77 4.19 -5.41
C ALA A 25 9.10 3.46 -5.56
N ALA A 26 9.67 2.92 -4.46
CA ALA A 26 10.91 2.15 -4.49
C ALA A 26 10.81 0.83 -5.29
N ASN A 27 9.59 0.34 -5.55
CA ASN A 27 9.31 -0.86 -6.33
C ASN A 27 8.75 -0.54 -7.73
N HIS A 28 8.76 0.73 -8.16
CA HIS A 28 8.21 1.16 -9.46
C HIS A 28 6.75 0.72 -9.68
N LEU A 29 5.94 0.76 -8.62
CA LEU A 29 4.53 0.42 -8.67
C LEU A 29 3.67 1.68 -8.81
N PHE A 30 2.61 1.58 -9.59
CA PHE A 30 1.60 2.64 -9.77
C PHE A 30 0.34 2.31 -8.98
N GLY A 31 -0.44 3.32 -8.60
CA GLY A 31 -1.70 3.14 -7.90
C GLY A 31 -1.97 4.22 -6.87
N TYR A 32 -2.71 3.88 -5.81
CA TYR A 32 -3.08 4.84 -4.77
C TYR A 32 -3.14 4.22 -3.38
N VAL A 33 -3.06 5.10 -2.38
CA VAL A 33 -3.37 4.78 -0.98
C VAL A 33 -4.34 5.82 -0.43
N ARG A 34 -5.43 5.38 0.20
CA ARG A 34 -6.44 6.27 0.80
C ARG A 34 -6.95 5.76 2.14
N ASN A 35 -7.30 6.70 3.01
CA ASN A 35 -8.03 6.35 4.24
C ASN A 35 -9.46 5.92 3.87
N ARG A 36 -9.97 4.91 4.57
CA ARG A 36 -11.38 4.51 4.53
C ARG A 36 -12.11 5.07 5.75
N GLY A 37 -13.44 5.14 5.67
CA GLY A 37 -14.29 5.61 6.78
C GLY A 37 -14.36 4.66 7.98
N ASP A 38 -13.99 3.39 7.79
CA ASP A 38 -13.98 2.35 8.84
C ASP A 38 -12.66 2.28 9.63
N ALA A 39 -11.97 3.42 9.75
CA ALA A 39 -10.62 3.54 10.32
C ALA A 39 -9.52 2.73 9.58
N GLY A 40 -9.84 2.05 8.47
CA GLY A 40 -8.86 1.32 7.65
C GLY A 40 -8.14 2.19 6.63
N VAL A 41 -7.20 1.56 5.92
CA VAL A 41 -6.53 2.12 4.74
C VAL A 41 -6.67 1.14 3.58
N GLU A 42 -7.05 1.68 2.42
CA GLU A 42 -7.07 0.96 1.15
C GLU A 42 -5.81 1.30 0.36
N ILE A 43 -5.18 0.26 -0.19
CA ILE A 43 -4.01 0.37 -1.05
C ILE A 43 -4.32 -0.39 -2.34
N VAL A 44 -4.14 0.27 -3.47
CA VAL A 44 -4.16 -0.36 -4.79
C VAL A 44 -2.79 -0.13 -5.40
N VAL A 45 -2.14 -1.22 -5.83
CA VAL A 45 -0.88 -1.14 -6.58
C VAL A 45 -0.92 -2.04 -7.82
N GLU A 46 -0.27 -1.58 -8.87
CA GLU A 46 -0.17 -2.25 -10.15
C GLU A 46 1.26 -2.17 -10.69
N GLY A 47 1.76 -3.28 -11.22
CA GLY A 47 3.06 -3.35 -11.87
C GLY A 47 3.52 -4.77 -12.16
N VAL A 48 4.84 -4.94 -12.30
CA VAL A 48 5.47 -6.25 -12.52
C VAL A 48 5.31 -7.11 -11.26
N GLU A 49 4.89 -8.36 -11.44
CA GLU A 49 4.60 -9.30 -10.35
C GLU A 49 5.71 -9.36 -9.28
N ARG A 50 6.98 -9.49 -9.69
CA ARG A 50 8.11 -9.53 -8.75
C ARG A 50 8.19 -8.30 -7.83
N TYR A 51 7.78 -7.13 -8.32
CA TYR A 51 7.80 -5.89 -7.55
C TYR A 51 6.57 -5.77 -6.65
N VAL A 52 5.41 -6.24 -7.13
CA VAL A 52 4.20 -6.38 -6.31
C VAL A 52 4.46 -7.31 -5.12
N GLN A 53 5.11 -8.47 -5.35
CA GLN A 53 5.47 -9.40 -4.28
C GLN A 53 6.46 -8.81 -3.28
N ARG A 54 7.45 -8.02 -3.74
CA ARG A 54 8.37 -7.29 -2.85
C ARG A 54 7.66 -6.23 -2.02
N PHE A 55 6.72 -5.50 -2.61
CA PHE A 55 5.88 -4.53 -1.91
C PHE A 55 5.04 -5.19 -0.83
N LEU A 56 4.36 -6.29 -1.15
CA LEU A 56 3.52 -7.03 -0.18
C LEU A 56 4.34 -7.56 1.01
N LYS A 57 5.57 -8.04 0.76
CA LYS A 57 6.50 -8.44 1.83
C LYS A 57 6.95 -7.28 2.72
N ALA A 58 7.11 -6.08 2.16
CA ALA A 58 7.49 -4.89 2.91
C ALA A 58 6.33 -4.26 3.71
N LEU A 59 5.09 -4.63 3.39
CA LEU A 59 3.89 -4.17 4.09
C LEU A 59 3.57 -5.01 5.35
N ASN A 60 4.20 -6.18 5.48
CA ASN A 60 4.03 -7.16 6.54
C ASN A 60 5.04 -6.95 7.68
#